data_AF-A0A937IKB8-F1
#
_entry.id   AF-A0A937IKB8-F1
#
_cell.length_a   1.000
_cell.length_b   1.000
_cell.length_c   1.000
_cell.angle_alpha   90.00
_cell.angle_beta   90.00
_cell.angle_gamma   90.00
#
_symmetry.space_group_name_H-M   'P 1'
#
loop_
_entity.id
_entity.type
_entity.pdbx_description
1 polymer ?
#
loop_
_entity_poly.entity_id
_entity_poly.type
_entity_poly.pdbx_seq_one_letter_code
_entity_poly.pdbx_strand_id
1 'polypeptide(L)'
;HLTPPFMGQGMCAGIRDASNLAWKITMCCNKGHNEKLLDTYQSERSSNVRDYIKTAMKMGELLNSIGGSDVSDTVFIQPDGSIKMNTIKPKLGKGLGISKDPNRGKIFPSLKNKFGKDFDSSYSNEPILITNRNIDKNNFDIKIFDNIDVPKVETILKKFKSDALIIRPDRFVFASTNEKDLVNFSESCLSQIK
;
A
#
# COMPACT_ATOMS: atom_id res chain seq x y z
N HIS A 1 -1.53 12.35 14.31
CA HIS A 1 -0.38 11.83 15.10
C HIS A 1 0.70 12.90 15.19
N LEU A 2 1.46 12.97 16.28
CA LEU A 2 2.62 13.88 16.41
C LEU A 2 3.92 13.08 16.22
N THR A 3 4.89 13.68 15.54
CA THR A 3 6.19 13.05 15.25
C THR A 3 7.28 14.11 15.44
N PRO A 4 8.39 13.80 16.11
CA PRO A 4 9.55 14.67 16.12
C PRO A 4 9.94 15.06 14.68
N PRO A 5 10.41 16.31 14.44
CA PRO A 5 10.67 16.81 13.08
C PRO A 5 11.92 16.19 12.43
N PHE A 6 12.42 15.08 12.96
CA PHE A 6 13.50 14.30 12.37
C PHE A 6 12.95 13.47 11.20
N MET A 7 13.69 13.41 10.08
CA MET A 7 13.35 12.66 8.86
C MET A 7 12.17 13.16 8.01
N GLY A 8 11.48 14.24 8.41
CA GLY A 8 10.34 14.78 7.65
C GLY A 8 9.17 13.81 7.47
N GLN A 9 9.05 12.78 8.32
CA GLN A 9 8.07 11.71 8.13
C GLN A 9 6.66 12.04 8.62
N GLY A 10 6.49 13.08 9.45
CA GLY A 10 5.18 13.46 10.00
C GLY A 10 4.17 13.79 8.90
N MET A 11 4.48 14.74 8.01
CA MET A 11 3.60 15.12 6.89
C MET A 11 3.39 13.96 5.92
N CYS A 12 4.46 13.25 5.57
CA CYS A 12 4.40 12.10 4.67
C CYS A 12 3.49 10.98 5.19
N ALA A 13 3.52 10.71 6.50
CA ALA A 13 2.62 9.76 7.15
C ALA A 13 1.17 10.25 7.11
N GLY A 14 0.93 11.54 7.39
CA GLY A 14 -0.40 12.15 7.32
C GLY A 14 -1.02 12.05 5.92
N ILE A 15 -0.24 12.27 4.86
CA ILE A 15 -0.73 12.11 3.47
C ILE A 15 -1.13 10.65 3.19
N ARG A 16 -0.34 9.68 3.66
CA ARG A 16 -0.68 8.24 3.52
C ARG A 16 -1.92 7.87 4.32
N ASP A 17 -2.09 8.43 5.51
CA ASP A 17 -3.27 8.22 6.35
C ASP A 17 -4.54 8.78 5.67
N ALA A 18 -4.45 10.00 5.13
CA ALA A 18 -5.54 10.62 4.37
C ALA A 18 -5.90 9.80 3.13
N SER A 19 -4.91 9.35 2.35
CA SER A 19 -5.13 8.51 1.17
C SER A 19 -5.80 7.17 1.53
N ASN A 20 -5.39 6.53 2.62
CA ASN A 20 -5.99 5.28 3.10
C ASN A 20 -7.44 5.44 3.55
N LEU A 21 -7.77 6.56 4.21
CA LEU A 21 -9.10 6.81 4.73
C LEU A 21 -10.06 7.32 3.64
N ALA A 22 -9.58 8.16 2.72
CA ALA A 22 -10.41 8.80 1.69
C ALA A 22 -11.21 7.78 0.86
N TRP A 23 -10.55 6.74 0.32
CA TRP A 23 -11.27 5.76 -0.50
C TRP A 23 -12.24 4.89 0.30
N LYS A 24 -11.96 4.64 1.58
CA LYS A 24 -12.87 3.89 2.48
C LYS A 24 -14.14 4.68 2.76
N ILE A 25 -13.99 5.99 2.99
CA ILE A 25 -15.13 6.91 3.12
C ILE A 25 -15.92 6.93 1.81
N THR A 26 -15.25 7.07 0.65
CA THR A 26 -15.90 7.04 -0.66
C THR A 26 -16.71 5.76 -0.87
N MET A 27 -16.16 4.59 -0.51
CA MET A 27 -16.88 3.32 -0.54
C MET A 27 -18.12 3.34 0.36
N CYS A 28 -18.00 3.82 1.60
CA CYS A 28 -19.14 3.92 2.51
C CYS A 28 -20.25 4.86 1.99
N CYS A 29 -19.87 5.98 1.38
CA CYS A 29 -20.82 6.92 0.80
C CYS A 29 -21.53 6.35 -0.44
N ASN A 30 -20.81 5.62 -1.29
CA ASN A 30 -21.32 5.16 -2.59
C ASN A 30 -22.01 3.78 -2.53
N LYS A 31 -21.60 2.90 -1.62
CA LYS A 31 -22.06 1.50 -1.54
C LYS A 31 -22.84 1.19 -0.27
N GLY A 32 -22.98 2.16 0.63
CA GLY A 32 -23.61 1.99 1.94
C GLY A 32 -22.59 1.95 3.07
N HIS A 33 -23.02 2.40 4.26
CA HIS A 33 -22.13 2.52 5.41
C HIS A 33 -21.60 1.16 5.87
N ASN A 34 -20.27 1.05 6.00
CA ASN A 34 -19.59 -0.15 6.47
C ASN A 34 -18.57 0.21 7.57
N GLU A 35 -18.99 0.11 8.83
CA GLU A 35 -18.15 0.44 9.99
C GLU A 35 -16.87 -0.40 10.04
N LYS A 36 -16.96 -1.70 9.72
CA LYS A 36 -15.81 -2.61 9.71
C LYS A 36 -14.74 -2.17 8.72
N LEU A 37 -15.14 -1.65 7.55
CA LEU A 37 -14.22 -1.08 6.58
C LEU A 37 -13.49 0.14 7.16
N LEU A 38 -14.21 1.06 7.81
CA LEU A 38 -13.62 2.25 8.41
C LEU A 38 -12.65 1.90 9.55
N ASP A 39 -13.01 0.94 10.40
CA ASP A 39 -12.16 0.44 11.49
C ASP A 39 -10.81 -0.08 11.00
N THR A 40 -10.76 -0.58 9.76
CA THR A 40 -9.50 -1.06 9.19
C THR A 40 -8.45 0.05 9.08
N TYR A 41 -8.83 1.33 8.98
CA TYR A 41 -7.89 2.46 8.96
C TYR A 41 -6.94 2.41 10.15
N GLN A 42 -7.48 2.32 11.37
CA GLN A 42 -6.65 2.29 12.56
C GLN A 42 -5.80 1.02 12.63
N SER A 43 -6.39 -0.13 12.31
CA SER A 43 -5.67 -1.42 12.32
C SER A 43 -4.54 -1.49 11.30
N GLU A 44 -4.60 -0.72 10.22
CA GLU A 44 -3.60 -0.64 9.16
C GLU A 44 -2.52 0.39 9.44
N ARG A 45 -2.90 1.58 9.90
CA ARG A 45 -2.04 2.76 9.97
C ARG A 45 -1.42 2.98 11.34
N SER A 46 -2.04 2.51 12.44
CA SER A 46 -1.53 2.76 13.79
C SER A 46 -0.15 2.15 14.04
N SER A 47 0.07 0.87 13.67
CA SER A 47 1.40 0.27 13.79
C SER A 47 2.40 0.92 12.84
N ASN A 48 1.97 1.21 11.60
CA ASN A 48 2.78 1.85 10.58
C ASN A 48 3.37 3.19 11.04
N VAL A 49 2.53 4.07 11.61
CA VAL A 49 2.97 5.39 12.05
C VAL A 49 3.79 5.35 13.35
N ARG A 50 3.51 4.39 14.25
CA ARG A 50 4.32 4.19 15.45
C ARG A 50 5.77 3.84 15.11
N ASP A 51 6.01 3.05 14.08
CA ASP A 51 7.37 2.72 13.65
C ASP A 51 8.10 3.98 13.15
N TYR A 52 7.43 4.83 12.36
CA TYR A 52 7.98 6.13 11.96
C TYR A 52 8.31 7.03 13.15
N ILE A 53 7.41 7.12 14.14
CA ILE A 53 7.63 7.92 15.35
C ILE A 53 8.82 7.40 16.15
N LYS A 54 8.89 6.08 16.38
CA LYS A 54 10.01 5.45 17.09
C LYS A 54 11.34 5.71 16.41
N THR A 55 11.42 5.59 15.08
CA THR A 55 12.65 5.88 14.35
C THR A 55 13.02 7.36 14.43
N ALA A 56 12.05 8.27 14.35
CA ALA A 56 12.31 9.70 14.51
C ALA A 56 12.81 10.04 15.93
N MET A 57 12.27 9.39 16.97
CA MET A 57 12.76 9.56 18.35
C MET A 57 14.20 9.07 18.52
N LYS A 58 14.52 7.86 18.03
CA LYS A 58 15.88 7.31 18.06
C LYS A 58 16.89 8.21 17.35
N MET A 59 16.48 8.85 16.25
CA MET A 59 17.33 9.81 15.55
C MET A 59 17.61 11.06 16.39
N GLY A 60 16.59 11.59 17.06
CA GLY A 60 16.75 12.72 17.97
C GLY A 60 17.69 12.40 19.13
N GLU A 61 17.59 11.19 19.69
CA GLU A 61 18.52 10.69 20.71
C GLU A 61 19.97 10.66 20.19
N LEU A 62 20.18 10.13 18.98
CA LEU A 62 21.50 10.02 18.35
C LEU A 62 22.15 11.39 18.08
N LEU A 63 21.36 12.36 17.61
CA LEU A 63 21.83 13.73 17.37
C LEU A 63 22.18 14.46 18.67
N ASN A 64 21.42 14.21 19.74
CA ASN A 64 21.69 14.78 21.06
C ASN A 64 22.89 14.10 21.75
N SER A 65 23.17 12.83 21.43
CA SER A 65 24.35 12.10 21.91
C SER A 65 25.56 12.36 21.01
N ILE A 66 26.07 13.60 21.01
CA ILE A 66 27.40 13.86 20.44
C ILE A 66 28.43 13.14 21.33
N GLY A 67 28.82 11.91 20.96
CA GLY A 67 29.95 11.20 21.57
C GLY A 67 29.84 9.68 21.80
N GLY A 68 28.70 9.03 21.54
CA GLY A 68 28.54 7.56 21.73
C GLY A 68 28.28 6.83 20.43
N SER A 69 29.19 5.94 20.02
CA SER A 69 29.30 5.42 18.65
C SER A 69 28.36 4.26 18.23
N ASP A 70 27.45 3.76 19.07
CA ASP A 70 26.70 2.53 18.70
C ASP A 70 25.26 2.52 19.24
N VAL A 71 24.27 3.00 18.46
CA VAL A 71 22.86 2.95 18.92
C VAL A 71 21.77 2.72 17.86
N SER A 72 22.03 2.60 16.54
CA SER A 72 20.93 2.41 15.55
C SER A 72 21.31 1.79 14.20
N ASP A 73 20.48 0.86 13.70
CA ASP A 73 20.61 0.22 12.37
C ASP A 73 20.23 1.12 11.18
N THR A 74 19.82 2.36 11.43
CA THR A 74 19.29 3.27 10.40
C THR A 74 20.18 4.47 10.11
N VAL A 75 21.20 4.71 10.93
CA VAL A 75 22.05 5.90 10.88
C VAL A 75 23.51 5.44 10.87
N PHE A 76 24.23 5.80 9.82
CA PHE A 76 25.61 5.38 9.60
C PHE A 76 26.49 6.62 9.47
N ILE A 77 27.52 6.73 10.31
CA ILE A 77 28.57 7.73 10.11
C ILE A 77 29.50 7.19 9.03
N GLN A 78 29.61 7.91 7.91
CA GLN A 78 30.51 7.58 6.82
C GLN A 78 31.94 8.00 7.18
N PRO A 79 32.97 7.40 6.55
CA PRO A 79 34.37 7.74 6.79
C PRO A 79 34.72 9.21 6.51
N ASP A 80 33.91 9.91 5.70
CA ASP A 80 34.03 11.33 5.39
C ASP A 80 33.38 12.25 6.46
N GLY A 81 32.86 11.67 7.55
CA GLY A 81 32.15 12.38 8.62
C GLY A 81 30.69 12.69 8.29
N SER A 82 30.19 12.34 7.11
CA SER A 82 28.77 12.53 6.76
C SER A 82 27.88 11.46 7.40
N ILE A 83 26.64 11.82 7.72
CA ILE A 83 25.67 10.89 8.31
C ILE A 83 24.72 10.40 7.22
N LYS A 84 24.75 9.11 6.90
CA LYS A 84 23.84 8.47 5.96
C LYS A 84 22.66 7.84 6.72
N MET A 85 21.46 8.12 6.26
CA MET A 85 20.24 7.59 6.86
C MET A 85 19.44 6.74 5.88
N ASN A 86 19.06 5.53 6.31
CA ASN A 86 18.17 4.68 5.52
C ASN A 86 16.70 4.94 5.90
N THR A 87 15.87 5.23 4.91
CA THR A 87 14.43 5.41 5.11
C THR A 87 13.77 4.06 5.41
N ILE A 88 13.07 3.98 6.54
CA ILE A 88 12.24 2.83 6.86
C ILE A 88 10.97 2.80 6.00
N LYS A 89 10.51 1.58 5.68
CA LYS A 89 9.23 1.34 5.00
C LYS A 89 8.40 0.36 5.85
N PRO A 90 7.79 0.82 6.95
CA PRO A 90 6.95 -0.03 7.78
C PRO A 90 5.82 -0.64 6.95
N LYS A 91 5.48 -1.89 7.25
CA LYS A 91 4.37 -2.59 6.58
C LYS A 91 3.03 -2.03 7.05
N LEU A 92 1.97 -2.27 6.29
CA LEU A 92 0.61 -2.07 6.78
C LEU A 92 0.30 -3.11 7.87
N GLY A 93 -0.48 -2.70 8.87
CA GLY A 93 -1.02 -3.61 9.88
C GLY A 93 -2.07 -4.59 9.33
N LYS A 94 -2.81 -5.28 10.21
CA LYS A 94 -3.64 -6.45 9.85
C LYS A 94 -4.77 -6.17 8.86
N GLY A 95 -5.47 -5.05 9.00
CA GLY A 95 -6.34 -4.45 7.97
C GLY A 95 -7.23 -5.38 7.15
N LEU A 96 -7.42 -4.98 5.89
CA LEU A 96 -8.11 -5.75 4.87
C LEU A 96 -7.24 -6.88 4.31
N GLY A 97 -7.86 -7.97 3.87
CA GLY A 97 -7.25 -9.06 3.11
C GLY A 97 -6.79 -10.23 3.97
N ILE A 98 -6.42 -11.32 3.32
CA ILE A 98 -6.02 -12.56 4.02
C ILE A 98 -4.59 -12.41 4.55
N SER A 99 -4.40 -12.59 5.86
CA SER A 99 -3.07 -12.40 6.50
C SER A 99 -1.99 -13.38 6.00
N LYS A 100 -2.40 -14.52 5.42
CA LYS A 100 -1.49 -15.51 4.81
C LYS A 100 -0.99 -15.11 3.42
N ASP A 101 -1.64 -14.16 2.76
CA ASP A 101 -1.22 -13.69 1.44
C ASP A 101 0.11 -12.93 1.55
N PRO A 102 1.20 -13.41 0.90
CA PRO A 102 2.51 -12.78 1.00
C PRO A 102 2.60 -11.42 0.30
N ASN A 103 1.66 -11.08 -0.58
CA ASN A 103 1.64 -9.83 -1.33
C ASN A 103 0.72 -8.78 -0.70
N ARG A 104 -0.20 -9.20 0.16
CA ARG A 104 -1.11 -8.31 0.89
C ARG A 104 -0.35 -7.20 1.62
N GLY A 105 -0.77 -5.96 1.38
CA GLY A 105 -0.18 -4.76 1.96
C GLY A 105 1.19 -4.36 1.40
N LYS A 106 1.66 -4.98 0.30
CA LYS A 106 2.79 -4.47 -0.48
C LYS A 106 2.35 -3.27 -1.33
N ILE A 107 3.27 -2.33 -1.52
CA ILE A 107 3.05 -1.19 -2.42
C ILE A 107 3.10 -1.70 -3.85
N PHE A 108 2.05 -1.36 -4.61
CA PHE A 108 1.96 -1.60 -6.03
C PHE A 108 2.63 -0.43 -6.79
N PRO A 109 3.48 -0.71 -7.80
CA PRO A 109 4.19 0.33 -8.53
C PRO A 109 3.25 1.16 -9.40
N SER A 110 3.61 2.43 -9.64
CA SER A 110 2.88 3.28 -10.58
C SER A 110 2.93 2.68 -11.99
N LEU A 111 1.77 2.64 -12.64
CA LEU A 111 1.61 2.13 -13.99
C LEU A 111 1.35 3.26 -14.98
N LYS A 112 1.70 3.00 -16.25
CA LYS A 112 1.25 3.82 -17.38
C LYS A 112 0.31 3.00 -18.23
N ASN A 113 -0.78 3.60 -18.68
CA ASN A 113 -1.70 2.96 -19.60
C ASN A 113 -1.11 2.91 -21.02
N LYS A 114 -1.82 2.27 -21.96
CA LYS A 114 -1.43 2.20 -23.38
C LYS A 114 -1.18 3.56 -24.06
N PHE A 115 -1.72 4.65 -23.52
CA PHE A 115 -1.54 6.01 -24.02
C PHE A 115 -0.44 6.80 -23.27
N GLY A 116 0.32 6.14 -22.39
CA GLY A 116 1.40 6.77 -21.63
C GLY A 116 0.95 7.65 -20.46
N LYS A 117 -0.36 7.71 -20.16
CA LYS A 117 -0.92 8.46 -19.02
C LYS A 117 -0.82 7.64 -17.72
N ASP A 118 -0.76 8.34 -16.60
CA ASP A 118 -0.73 7.74 -15.28
C ASP A 118 -1.98 6.92 -15.00
N PHE A 119 -1.78 5.62 -14.80
CA PHE A 119 -2.84 4.65 -14.58
C PHE A 119 -3.47 4.80 -13.19
N ASP A 120 -2.74 5.38 -12.23
CA ASP A 120 -3.20 5.62 -10.84
C ASP A 120 -4.50 6.44 -10.78
N SER A 121 -4.74 7.29 -11.78
CA SER A 121 -6.00 8.06 -11.92
C SER A 121 -7.23 7.20 -12.24
N SER A 122 -7.04 5.99 -12.78
CA SER A 122 -8.15 5.12 -13.21
C SER A 122 -8.84 4.37 -12.06
N TYR A 123 -8.19 4.30 -10.89
CA TYR A 123 -8.66 3.53 -9.74
C TYR A 123 -8.60 4.32 -8.42
N SER A 124 -8.79 5.65 -8.48
CA SER A 124 -8.68 6.50 -7.28
C SER A 124 -9.83 6.36 -6.28
N ASN A 125 -10.95 5.72 -6.65
CA ASN A 125 -12.16 5.65 -5.83
C ASN A 125 -12.53 4.24 -5.37
N GLU A 126 -12.24 3.23 -6.20
CA GLU A 126 -12.62 1.84 -5.96
C GLU A 126 -11.43 0.93 -6.29
N PRO A 127 -11.28 -0.21 -5.61
CA PRO A 127 -10.26 -1.19 -5.97
C PRO A 127 -10.43 -1.68 -7.41
N ILE A 128 -9.36 -2.21 -7.98
CA ILE A 128 -9.36 -2.78 -9.33
C ILE A 128 -8.73 -4.18 -9.34
N LEU A 129 -9.16 -5.00 -10.28
CA LEU A 129 -8.53 -6.29 -10.56
C LEU A 129 -7.58 -6.12 -11.74
N ILE A 130 -6.35 -6.58 -11.56
CA ILE A 130 -5.35 -6.66 -12.61
C ILE A 130 -4.99 -8.12 -12.85
N THR A 131 -4.91 -8.53 -14.12
CA THR A 131 -4.60 -9.92 -14.49
C THR A 131 -3.76 -10.00 -15.77
N ASN A 132 -2.94 -11.04 -15.89
CA ASN A 132 -2.23 -11.38 -17.13
C ASN A 132 -3.09 -12.21 -18.10
N ARG A 133 -4.33 -12.54 -17.72
CA ARG A 133 -5.24 -13.40 -18.50
C ARG A 133 -6.24 -12.56 -19.28
N ASN A 134 -6.61 -13.06 -20.46
CA ASN A 134 -7.72 -12.50 -21.22
C ASN A 134 -9.04 -13.05 -20.66
N ILE A 135 -9.88 -12.18 -20.11
CA ILE A 135 -11.15 -12.54 -19.45
C ILE A 135 -12.27 -11.61 -19.89
N ASP A 136 -13.50 -12.13 -19.88
CA ASP A 136 -14.70 -11.31 -20.10
C ASP A 136 -14.94 -10.41 -18.89
N LYS A 137 -14.89 -9.09 -19.11
CA LYS A 137 -14.96 -8.07 -18.05
C LYS A 137 -16.38 -7.85 -17.55
N ASN A 138 -17.40 -8.33 -18.25
CA ASN A 138 -18.81 -8.08 -17.91
C ASN A 138 -19.28 -8.87 -16.68
N ASN A 139 -18.58 -9.93 -16.30
CA ASN A 139 -18.96 -10.81 -15.19
C ASN A 139 -18.42 -10.36 -13.82
N PHE A 140 -17.96 -9.11 -13.70
CA PHE A 140 -17.26 -8.65 -12.50
C PHE A 140 -17.86 -7.35 -11.97
N ASP A 141 -18.02 -7.29 -10.66
CA ASP A 141 -18.46 -6.08 -9.93
C ASP A 141 -17.37 -5.02 -9.75
N ILE A 142 -16.18 -5.28 -10.31
CA ILE A 142 -14.97 -4.48 -10.14
C ILE A 142 -14.36 -4.21 -11.51
N LYS A 143 -13.76 -3.02 -11.69
CA LYS A 143 -13.06 -2.72 -12.94
C LYS A 143 -11.84 -3.63 -13.09
N ILE A 144 -11.70 -4.19 -14.29
CA ILE A 144 -10.63 -5.10 -14.64
C ILE A 144 -9.72 -4.45 -15.66
N PHE A 145 -8.43 -4.65 -15.48
CA PHE A 145 -7.42 -4.32 -16.47
C PHE A 145 -6.53 -5.53 -16.75
N ASP A 146 -6.36 -5.81 -18.04
CA ASP A 146 -5.56 -6.93 -18.53
C ASP A 146 -4.32 -6.43 -19.28
N ASN A 147 -3.61 -7.35 -19.95
CA ASN A 147 -2.45 -7.06 -20.80
C ASN A 147 -2.74 -6.10 -21.97
N ILE A 148 -4.00 -5.95 -22.40
CA ILE A 148 -4.40 -5.05 -23.50
C ILE A 148 -4.51 -3.61 -22.98
N ASP A 149 -5.02 -3.43 -21.77
CA ASP A 149 -5.21 -2.10 -21.19
C ASP A 149 -3.92 -1.52 -20.60
N VAL A 150 -3.13 -2.38 -19.95
CA VAL A 150 -1.92 -2.03 -19.23
C VAL A 150 -0.72 -2.77 -19.83
N PRO A 151 0.05 -2.10 -20.69
CA PRO A 151 1.31 -2.66 -21.18
C PRO A 151 2.24 -3.01 -20.00
N LYS A 152 2.92 -4.17 -20.07
CA LYS A 152 3.87 -4.68 -19.06
C LYS A 152 3.25 -5.18 -17.75
N VAL A 153 1.93 -5.37 -17.69
CA VAL A 153 1.31 -5.86 -16.47
C VAL A 153 1.79 -7.27 -16.10
N GLU A 154 2.03 -8.13 -17.09
CA GLU A 154 2.66 -9.44 -16.90
C GLU A 154 4.02 -9.36 -16.21
N THR A 155 4.89 -8.41 -16.60
CA THR A 155 6.21 -8.23 -15.98
C THR A 155 6.11 -7.87 -14.50
N ILE A 156 5.09 -7.10 -14.13
CA ILE A 156 4.86 -6.72 -12.73
C ILE A 156 4.27 -7.88 -11.95
N LEU A 157 3.28 -8.56 -12.51
CA LEU A 157 2.66 -9.75 -11.93
C LEU A 157 3.70 -10.86 -11.64
N LYS A 158 4.67 -11.05 -12.54
CA LYS A 158 5.84 -11.92 -12.31
C LYS A 158 6.65 -11.54 -11.06
N LYS A 159 6.80 -10.25 -10.74
CA LYS A 159 7.49 -9.80 -9.50
C LYS A 159 6.71 -10.16 -8.24
N PHE A 160 5.39 -10.17 -8.33
CA PHE A 160 4.51 -10.60 -7.23
C PHE A 160 4.32 -12.12 -7.18
N LYS A 161 4.79 -12.87 -8.19
CA LYS A 161 4.58 -14.32 -8.33
C LYS A 161 3.09 -14.69 -8.29
N SER A 162 2.29 -13.87 -8.96
CA SER A 162 0.83 -13.98 -8.98
C SER A 162 0.31 -13.75 -10.39
N ASP A 163 -0.77 -14.43 -10.77
CA ASP A 163 -1.44 -14.22 -12.06
C ASP A 163 -2.45 -13.06 -12.02
N ALA A 164 -3.02 -12.80 -10.85
CA ALA A 164 -3.92 -11.67 -10.65
C ALA A 164 -3.71 -10.99 -9.29
N LEU A 165 -3.98 -9.69 -9.25
CA LEU A 165 -3.91 -8.84 -8.07
C LEU A 165 -5.14 -7.96 -7.98
N ILE A 166 -5.70 -7.81 -6.78
CA ILE A 166 -6.62 -6.72 -6.48
C ILE A 166 -5.83 -5.58 -5.84
N ILE A 167 -5.95 -4.39 -6.40
CA ILE A 167 -5.18 -3.21 -5.99
C ILE A 167 -6.15 -2.17 -5.46
N ARG A 168 -5.80 -1.59 -4.31
CA ARG A 168 -6.58 -0.54 -3.66
C ARG A 168 -6.25 0.84 -4.24
N PRO A 169 -7.16 1.81 -4.09
CA PRO A 169 -6.90 3.20 -4.47
C PRO A 169 -5.67 3.84 -3.81
N ASP A 170 -5.29 3.39 -2.61
CA ASP A 170 -4.08 3.84 -1.90
C ASP A 170 -2.79 3.11 -2.35
N ARG A 171 -2.84 2.41 -3.49
CA ARG A 171 -1.74 1.66 -4.15
C ARG A 171 -1.18 0.50 -3.34
N PHE A 172 -1.97 -0.06 -2.44
CA PHE A 172 -1.60 -1.30 -1.77
C PHE A 172 -2.30 -2.49 -2.42
N VAL A 173 -1.58 -3.60 -2.52
CA VAL A 173 -2.17 -4.88 -2.92
C VAL A 173 -3.13 -5.32 -1.81
N PHE A 174 -4.40 -5.50 -2.19
CA PHE A 174 -5.44 -6.04 -1.32
C PHE A 174 -5.30 -7.56 -1.21
N ALA A 175 -5.23 -8.23 -2.36
CA ALA A 175 -5.17 -9.68 -2.46
C ALA A 175 -4.45 -10.10 -3.75
N SER A 176 -3.87 -11.30 -3.74
CA SER A 176 -3.21 -11.93 -4.87
C SER A 176 -3.68 -13.38 -5.05
N THR A 177 -3.72 -13.85 -6.30
CA THR A 177 -4.09 -15.23 -6.59
C THR A 177 -3.38 -15.78 -7.84
N ASN A 178 -3.29 -17.10 -7.90
CA ASN A 178 -2.93 -17.89 -9.08
C ASN A 178 -4.11 -18.76 -9.57
N GLU A 179 -5.24 -18.73 -8.87
CA GLU A 179 -6.41 -19.53 -9.20
C GLU A 179 -7.02 -19.11 -10.54
N LYS A 180 -7.69 -20.05 -11.22
CA LYS A 180 -8.35 -19.80 -12.52
C LYS A 180 -9.60 -18.95 -12.39
N ASP A 181 -10.34 -19.17 -11.30
CA ASP A 181 -11.61 -18.52 -11.05
C ASP A 181 -11.42 -17.14 -10.41
N LEU A 182 -11.27 -16.15 -11.29
CA LEU A 182 -11.08 -14.77 -10.85
C LEU A 182 -12.39 -14.13 -10.38
N VAL A 183 -13.56 -14.66 -10.78
CA VAL A 183 -14.87 -14.12 -10.39
C VAL A 183 -15.07 -14.36 -8.89
N ASN A 184 -15.03 -15.63 -8.46
CA ASN A 184 -15.15 -16.00 -7.05
C ASN A 184 -14.07 -15.37 -6.19
N PHE A 185 -12.82 -15.31 -6.69
CA PHE A 185 -11.73 -14.62 -6.01
C PHE A 185 -12.05 -13.14 -5.75
N SER A 186 -12.57 -12.43 -6.77
CA SER A 186 -12.92 -11.02 -6.66
C SER A 186 -14.09 -10.80 -5.71
N GLU A 187 -15.15 -11.60 -5.80
CA GLU A 187 -16.33 -11.49 -4.94
C GLU A 187 -15.99 -11.73 -3.46
N SER A 188 -15.21 -12.78 -3.18
CA SER A 188 -14.74 -13.10 -1.84
C SER A 188 -13.96 -11.94 -1.22
N CYS A 189 -13.09 -11.29 -1.99
CA CYS A 189 -12.36 -10.11 -1.51
C CYS A 189 -13.28 -8.89 -1.33
N LEU A 190 -14.14 -8.60 -2.30
CA LEU A 190 -15.04 -7.45 -2.27
C LEU A 190 -16.07 -7.51 -1.14
N SER A 191 -16.42 -8.71 -0.65
CA SER A 191 -17.28 -8.89 0.53
C SER A 191 -16.74 -8.23 1.81
N GLN A 192 -15.45 -7.94 1.90
CA GLN A 192 -14.86 -7.25 3.05
C GLN A 192 -15.05 -5.74 3.01
N ILE A 193 -15.44 -5.17 1.87
CA ILE A 193 -15.53 -3.72 1.63
C ILE A 193 -16.91 -3.27 1.13
N LYS A 194 -17.78 -4.20 0.75
CA LYS A 194 -19.22 -3.99 0.56
C LYS A 194 -19.88 -4.12 1.93
#